data_AF-A0A7C5Y435-F1
#
_entry.id   AF-A0A7C5Y435-F1
#
_cell.length_a   1.000
_cell.length_b   1.000
_cell.length_c   1.000
_cell.angle_alpha   90.00
_cell.angle_beta   90.00
_cell.angle_gamma   90.00
#
_symmetry.space_group_name_H-M   'P 1'
#
loop_
_entity.id
_entity.type
_entity.pdbx_description
1 polymer ?
#
loop_
_entity_poly.entity_id
_entity_poly.type
_entity_poly.pdbx_seq_one_letter_code
_entity_poly.pdbx_strand_id
1 'polypeptide(L)'
;MLRDSGGHRTKLTVRKFDDLDHYLDWLCGLRKPLEEVPIVGNIFLDEGIGALLALAIGDAETAFSNANARLGVGDGGLTALTGTLTFTNGSAAVTGTSTLFTSELAAGDWVQLDADGELYRVESITSDTAMTLERLYAGTGGTGAGSAISPLETGLKGANTLYKAMETGYPQRSGTTVTFRSVFGDTEANFQWLEFTVDNGAAAGKNWNRKVQDAGTKSGGTWTLDLQITLQ
;
A
#
# COMPACT_ATOMS: atom_id res chain seq x y z
N MET A 1 14.91 -22.80 18.51
CA MET A 1 13.74 -22.41 17.71
C MET A 1 14.22 -21.41 16.69
N LEU A 2 14.22 -21.74 15.39
CA LEU A 2 14.25 -20.69 14.36
C LEU A 2 12.99 -19.85 14.61
N ARG A 3 13.16 -18.58 14.98
CA ARG A 3 12.07 -17.63 14.89
C ARG A 3 11.94 -17.32 13.41
N ASP A 4 11.02 -18.01 12.75
CA ASP A 4 10.62 -17.71 11.38
C ASP A 4 9.80 -16.41 11.44
N SER A 5 10.50 -15.29 11.49
CA SER A 5 9.89 -13.98 11.25
C SER A 5 9.97 -13.74 9.74
N GLY A 6 9.21 -14.52 8.97
CA GLY A 6 9.08 -14.37 7.52
C GLY A 6 8.78 -12.91 7.21
N GLY A 7 9.80 -12.19 6.77
CA GLY A 7 9.79 -10.75 6.61
C GLY A 7 9.47 -10.46 5.16
N HIS A 8 8.56 -9.53 4.89
CA HIS A 8 8.42 -9.01 3.54
C HIS A 8 8.99 -7.60 3.48
N ARG A 9 9.60 -7.28 2.34
CA ARG A 9 10.03 -5.92 2.02
C ARG A 9 9.34 -5.49 0.74
N THR A 10 8.70 -4.34 0.81
CA THR A 10 8.05 -3.74 -0.36
C THR A 10 8.71 -2.42 -0.68
N LYS A 11 8.98 -2.23 -1.97
CA LYS A 11 9.43 -0.95 -2.52
C LYS A 11 8.52 -0.58 -3.68
N LEU A 12 7.89 0.57 -3.58
CA LEU A 12 7.16 1.20 -4.67
C LEU A 12 7.99 2.37 -5.21
N THR A 13 7.89 2.65 -6.50
CA THR A 13 8.53 3.82 -7.11
C THR A 13 7.62 4.38 -8.18
N VAL A 14 7.31 5.67 -8.09
CA VAL A 14 6.66 6.42 -9.15
C VAL A 14 7.75 7.15 -9.94
N ARG A 15 7.73 7.08 -11.27
CA ARG A 15 8.61 7.90 -12.12
C ARG A 15 7.79 8.73 -13.08
N LYS A 16 8.20 9.98 -13.28
CA LYS A 16 7.47 10.96 -14.08
C LYS A 16 8.28 11.35 -15.32
N PHE A 17 7.62 11.44 -16.45
CA PHE A 17 8.18 11.75 -17.77
C PHE A 17 7.29 12.78 -18.47
N ASP A 18 7.89 13.61 -19.32
CA ASP A 18 7.15 14.65 -20.06
C ASP A 18 6.16 14.02 -21.04
N ASP A 19 6.55 12.91 -21.66
CA ASP A 19 5.81 12.21 -22.70
C ASP A 19 6.27 10.75 -22.82
N LEU A 20 5.73 10.04 -23.82
CA LEU A 20 6.09 8.65 -24.11
C LEU A 20 7.52 8.50 -24.63
N ASP A 21 8.02 9.45 -25.43
CA ASP A 21 9.36 9.36 -26.01
C ASP A 21 10.43 9.47 -24.92
N HIS A 22 10.23 10.36 -23.94
CA HIS A 22 11.06 10.45 -22.75
C HIS A 22 11.05 9.11 -21.96
N TYR A 23 9.90 8.45 -21.84
CA TYR A 23 9.83 7.12 -21.24
C TYR A 23 10.66 6.08 -22.03
N LEU A 24 10.54 6.07 -23.36
CA LEU A 24 11.29 5.15 -24.22
C LEU A 24 12.80 5.42 -24.20
N ASP A 25 13.21 6.69 -24.15
CA ASP A 25 14.61 7.10 -23.96
C ASP A 25 15.17 6.60 -22.63
N TRP A 26 14.35 6.59 -21.58
CA TRP A 26 14.76 6.05 -20.29
C TRP A 26 14.97 4.53 -20.33
N LEU A 27 14.10 3.78 -21.01
CA LEU A 27 14.25 2.33 -21.16
C LEU A 27 15.56 1.94 -21.86
N CYS A 28 16.04 2.76 -22.80
CA CYS A 28 17.32 2.53 -23.48
C CYS A 28 18.52 3.25 -22.83
N GLY A 29 18.32 3.90 -21.68
CA GLY A 29 19.38 4.55 -20.92
C GLY A 29 19.86 5.89 -21.49
N LEU A 30 19.09 6.49 -22.41
CA LEU A 30 19.41 7.78 -23.04
C LEU A 30 18.99 8.98 -22.19
N ARG A 31 17.95 8.85 -21.36
CA ARG A 31 17.42 9.95 -20.55
C ARG A 31 16.99 9.49 -19.16
N LYS A 32 17.05 10.38 -18.16
CA LYS A 32 16.60 10.12 -16.77
C LYS A 32 15.19 10.67 -16.57
N PRO A 33 14.35 10.07 -15.69
CA PRO A 33 13.04 10.61 -15.37
C PRO A 33 13.13 12.03 -14.83
N LEU A 34 12.05 12.80 -14.98
CA LEU A 34 11.94 14.14 -14.38
C LEU A 34 12.02 14.07 -12.86
N GLU A 35 11.35 13.07 -12.30
CA GLU A 35 11.25 12.84 -10.88
C GLU A 35 11.08 11.34 -10.61
N GLU A 36 11.72 10.86 -9.55
CA GLU A 36 11.48 9.54 -8.99
C GLU A 36 11.03 9.71 -7.53
N VAL A 37 9.84 9.18 -7.21
CA VAL A 37 9.27 9.20 -5.87
C VAL A 37 9.33 7.79 -5.29
N PRO A 38 10.28 7.50 -4.37
CA PRO A 38 10.29 6.23 -3.67
C PRO A 38 9.19 6.20 -2.60
N ILE A 39 8.45 5.10 -2.57
CA ILE A 39 7.39 4.83 -1.61
C ILE A 39 7.76 3.56 -0.87
N VAL A 40 7.83 3.63 0.46
CA VAL A 40 8.36 2.55 1.30
C VAL A 40 7.27 1.94 2.16
N GLY A 41 7.30 0.61 2.25
CA GLY A 41 6.32 -0.17 3.01
C GLY A 41 4.99 -0.31 2.27
N ASN A 42 4.17 -1.19 2.81
CA ASN A 42 2.78 -1.41 2.44
C ASN A 42 2.15 -2.28 3.53
N ILE A 43 0.85 -2.48 3.43
CA ILE A 43 0.16 -3.52 4.18
C ILE A 43 -0.33 -4.54 3.17
N PHE A 44 -0.07 -5.81 3.44
CA PHE A 44 -0.71 -6.89 2.70
C PHE A 44 -2.17 -7.02 3.13
N LEU A 45 -3.03 -7.24 2.15
CA LEU A 45 -4.45 -7.43 2.35
C LEU A 45 -4.77 -8.92 2.33
N ASP A 46 -5.76 -9.31 3.14
CA ASP A 46 -6.13 -10.70 3.35
C ASP A 46 -6.61 -11.37 2.06
N GLU A 47 -7.26 -10.61 1.17
CA GLU A 47 -7.72 -11.12 -0.12
C GLU A 47 -6.57 -11.60 -1.01
N GLY A 48 -5.51 -10.81 -1.14
CA GLY A 48 -4.37 -11.19 -1.96
C GLY A 48 -3.45 -12.19 -1.27
N ILE A 49 -3.34 -12.18 0.07
CA ILE A 49 -2.72 -13.29 0.80
C ILE A 49 -3.46 -14.59 0.50
N GLY A 50 -4.80 -14.57 0.57
CA GLY A 50 -5.64 -15.71 0.24
C GLY A 50 -5.42 -16.21 -1.20
N ALA A 51 -5.36 -15.30 -2.17
CA ALA A 51 -5.08 -15.64 -3.57
C ALA A 51 -3.71 -16.33 -3.73
N LEU A 52 -2.67 -15.83 -3.06
CA LEU A 52 -1.34 -16.45 -3.12
C LEU A 52 -1.31 -17.82 -2.47
N LEU A 53 -2.00 -17.99 -1.35
CA LEU A 53 -2.10 -19.28 -0.68
C LEU A 53 -2.86 -20.29 -1.54
N ALA A 54 -3.94 -19.88 -2.20
CA ALA A 54 -4.68 -20.71 -3.16
C ALA A 54 -3.78 -21.16 -4.31
N LEU A 55 -3.04 -20.22 -4.93
CA LEU A 55 -2.06 -20.54 -5.97
C LEU A 55 -0.96 -21.48 -5.46
N ALA A 56 -0.49 -21.29 -4.22
CA ALA A 56 0.59 -22.09 -3.64
C ALA A 56 0.21 -23.56 -3.41
N ILE A 57 -1.06 -23.83 -3.09
CA ILE A 57 -1.57 -25.20 -2.89
C ILE A 57 -2.21 -25.79 -4.17
N GLY A 58 -2.24 -25.03 -5.26
CA GLY A 58 -2.86 -25.44 -6.53
C GLY A 58 -4.39 -25.46 -6.50
N ASP A 59 -5.01 -24.68 -5.61
CA ASP A 59 -6.46 -24.45 -5.63
C ASP A 59 -6.84 -23.46 -6.74
N ALA A 60 -8.15 -23.30 -6.99
CA ALA A 60 -8.68 -22.45 -8.05
C ALA A 60 -8.41 -20.96 -7.79
N GLU A 61 -7.37 -20.43 -8.43
CA GLU A 61 -7.06 -19.00 -8.46
C GLU A 61 -6.37 -18.62 -9.77
N THR A 62 -6.50 -17.35 -10.18
CA THR A 62 -5.86 -16.84 -11.39
C THR A 62 -4.43 -16.41 -11.10
N ALA A 63 -3.46 -16.76 -11.95
CA ALA A 63 -2.08 -16.29 -11.74
C ALA A 63 -1.94 -14.78 -12.01
N PHE A 64 -1.17 -14.10 -11.16
CA PHE A 64 -0.69 -12.73 -11.40
C PHE A 64 0.21 -12.72 -12.64
N SER A 65 -0.37 -12.42 -13.80
CA SER A 65 0.27 -12.49 -15.11
C SER A 65 0.15 -11.16 -15.83
N ASN A 66 0.81 -11.01 -16.98
CA ASN A 66 0.68 -9.81 -17.82
C ASN A 66 -0.79 -9.53 -18.22
N ALA A 67 -1.58 -10.59 -18.45
CA ALA A 67 -2.98 -10.45 -18.82
C ALA A 67 -3.88 -10.05 -17.64
N ASN A 68 -3.58 -10.56 -16.44
CA ASN A 68 -4.49 -10.50 -15.30
C ASN A 68 -4.12 -9.41 -14.30
N ALA A 69 -2.83 -9.27 -13.99
CA ALA A 69 -2.38 -8.37 -12.94
C ALA A 69 -2.49 -6.91 -13.40
N ARG A 70 -2.80 -6.03 -12.45
CA ARG A 70 -2.90 -4.58 -12.67
C ARG A 70 -2.32 -3.82 -11.49
N LEU A 71 -1.71 -2.67 -11.76
CA LEU A 71 -1.34 -1.72 -10.72
C LEU A 71 -2.42 -0.65 -10.60
N GLY A 72 -2.93 -0.46 -9.39
CA GLY A 72 -3.92 0.54 -9.07
C GLY A 72 -3.28 1.81 -8.51
N VAL A 73 -3.79 2.96 -8.95
CA VAL A 73 -3.53 4.29 -8.37
C VAL A 73 -4.85 4.94 -7.99
N GLY A 74 -4.89 5.66 -6.87
CA GLY A 74 -6.06 6.40 -6.43
C GLY A 74 -5.70 7.60 -5.56
N ASP A 75 -6.73 8.37 -5.19
CA ASP A 75 -6.63 9.57 -4.34
C ASP A 75 -7.15 9.35 -2.90
N GLY A 76 -7.37 8.10 -2.50
CA GLY A 76 -7.82 7.74 -1.15
C GLY A 76 -6.72 7.81 -0.09
N GLY A 77 -7.09 8.26 1.11
CA GLY A 77 -6.23 8.29 2.29
C GLY A 77 -6.42 7.10 3.24
N LEU A 78 -5.73 7.13 4.37
CA LEU A 78 -6.08 6.28 5.53
C LEU A 78 -7.43 6.74 6.10
N THR A 79 -8.13 5.84 6.78
CA THR A 79 -9.41 6.15 7.45
C THR A 79 -9.12 6.94 8.72
N ALA A 80 -9.55 8.20 8.77
CA ALA A 80 -9.43 9.02 9.97
C ALA A 80 -10.30 8.45 11.10
N LEU A 81 -9.75 8.38 12.31
CA LEU A 81 -10.46 7.94 13.51
C LEU A 81 -11.11 9.12 14.23
N THR A 82 -12.23 8.87 14.90
CA THR A 82 -12.89 9.88 15.74
C THR A 82 -12.06 10.15 17.00
N GLY A 83 -12.02 11.42 17.45
CA GLY A 83 -11.37 11.80 18.69
C GLY A 83 -9.85 11.98 18.56
N THR A 84 -9.13 11.86 19.68
CA THR A 84 -7.66 11.93 19.71
C THR A 84 -7.07 10.69 20.35
N LEU A 85 -5.92 10.26 19.83
CA LEU A 85 -5.16 9.13 20.33
C LEU A 85 -3.87 9.63 20.98
N THR A 86 -3.48 8.99 22.08
CA THR A 86 -2.21 9.21 22.76
C THR A 86 -1.35 7.97 22.65
N PHE A 87 -0.23 8.09 21.93
CA PHE A 87 0.81 7.07 21.83
C PHE A 87 1.99 7.48 22.71
N THR A 88 2.61 6.51 23.40
CA THR A 88 3.78 6.76 24.25
C THR A 88 4.95 5.91 23.75
N ASN A 89 6.10 6.53 23.48
CA ASN A 89 7.32 5.82 23.12
C ASN A 89 7.65 4.74 24.15
N GLY A 90 7.93 3.52 23.69
CA GLY A 90 8.21 2.36 24.53
C GLY A 90 6.98 1.70 25.17
N SER A 91 5.76 2.13 24.84
CA SER A 91 4.51 1.52 25.32
C SER A 91 3.74 0.84 24.19
N ALA A 92 3.09 -0.28 24.48
CA ALA A 92 2.09 -0.88 23.59
C ALA A 92 0.68 -0.34 23.85
N ALA A 93 0.43 0.33 24.97
CA ALA A 93 -0.89 0.87 25.30
C ALA A 93 -1.14 2.18 24.56
N VAL A 94 -2.32 2.29 23.96
CA VAL A 94 -2.82 3.52 23.32
C VAL A 94 -4.11 3.93 24.02
N THR A 95 -4.15 5.18 24.48
CA THR A 95 -5.32 5.76 25.13
C THR A 95 -5.99 6.77 24.21
N GLY A 96 -7.31 6.73 24.14
CA GLY A 96 -8.12 7.63 23.34
C GLY A 96 -8.90 8.63 24.19
N THR A 97 -9.18 9.80 23.62
CA THR A 97 -10.13 10.78 24.15
C THR A 97 -11.22 11.04 23.12
N SER A 98 -12.48 10.82 23.50
CA SER A 98 -13.65 10.91 22.60
C SER A 98 -13.53 10.02 21.36
N THR A 99 -12.77 8.94 21.46
CA THR A 99 -12.61 7.91 20.42
C THR A 99 -13.75 6.89 20.48
N LEU A 100 -13.94 6.13 19.40
CA LEU A 100 -14.97 5.08 19.28
C LEU A 100 -14.36 3.75 18.82
N PHE A 101 -13.25 3.33 19.44
CA PHE A 101 -12.43 2.20 18.97
C PHE A 101 -13.22 0.91 18.72
N THR A 102 -14.24 0.57 19.53
CA THR A 102 -14.98 -0.69 19.35
C THR A 102 -15.87 -0.73 18.12
N SER A 103 -16.16 0.44 17.53
CA SER A 103 -16.98 0.58 16.32
C SER A 103 -16.19 0.96 15.08
N GLU A 104 -15.04 1.60 15.25
CA GLU A 104 -14.20 2.09 14.15
C GLU A 104 -13.04 1.15 13.82
N LEU A 105 -12.68 0.23 14.73
CA LEU A 105 -11.52 -0.64 14.61
C LEU A 105 -11.83 -2.08 15.03
N ALA A 106 -11.02 -3.00 14.54
CA ALA A 106 -10.92 -4.37 15.01
C ALA A 106 -9.48 -4.73 15.38
N ALA A 107 -9.31 -5.77 16.20
CA ALA A 107 -7.99 -6.38 16.39
C ALA A 107 -7.44 -6.87 15.05
N GLY A 108 -6.17 -6.59 14.79
CA GLY A 108 -5.50 -6.89 13.52
C GLY A 108 -5.45 -5.74 12.52
N ASP A 109 -6.26 -4.69 12.72
CA ASP A 109 -6.15 -3.44 11.94
C ASP A 109 -4.81 -2.74 12.22
N TRP A 110 -4.41 -1.86 11.30
CA TRP A 110 -3.23 -1.02 11.46
C TRP A 110 -3.64 0.41 11.77
N VAL A 111 -2.99 1.02 12.76
CA VAL A 111 -3.26 2.37 13.25
C VAL A 111 -1.98 3.18 13.33
N GLN A 112 -2.07 4.48 13.16
CA GLN A 112 -0.95 5.41 13.35
C GLN A 112 -1.37 6.61 14.19
N LEU A 113 -0.37 7.25 14.81
CA LEU A 113 -0.47 8.67 15.16
C LEU A 113 -0.06 9.48 13.92
N ASP A 114 -0.94 10.34 13.41
CA ASP A 114 -0.68 11.04 12.15
C ASP A 114 0.56 11.93 12.19
N ALA A 115 0.93 12.42 13.38
CA ALA A 115 2.14 13.21 13.60
C ALA A 115 3.45 12.42 13.40
N ASP A 116 3.42 11.11 13.59
CA ASP A 116 4.59 10.23 13.40
C ASP A 116 4.52 9.43 12.08
N GLY A 117 3.31 9.13 11.57
CA GLY A 117 3.09 8.53 10.24
C GLY A 117 3.50 7.06 10.09
N GLU A 118 3.82 6.37 11.19
CA GLU A 118 4.18 4.95 11.21
C GLU A 118 3.00 4.10 11.69
N LEU A 119 2.70 3.02 10.96
CA LEU A 119 1.58 2.13 11.23
C LEU A 119 1.98 1.00 12.20
N TYR A 120 1.11 0.75 13.18
CA TYR A 120 1.23 -0.31 14.17
C TYR A 120 0.00 -1.19 14.16
N ARG A 121 0.20 -2.50 14.27
CA ARG A 121 -0.91 -3.46 14.31
C ARG A 121 -1.57 -3.47 15.69
N VAL A 122 -2.89 -3.37 15.71
CA VAL A 122 -3.73 -3.46 16.91
C VAL A 122 -3.77 -4.93 17.36
N GLU A 123 -3.35 -5.18 18.59
CA GLU A 123 -3.43 -6.51 19.22
C GLU A 123 -4.81 -6.75 19.83
N SER A 124 -5.31 -5.79 20.63
CA SER A 124 -6.60 -5.91 21.30
C SER A 124 -7.24 -4.54 21.55
N ILE A 125 -8.58 -4.52 21.61
CA ILE A 125 -9.37 -3.34 21.94
C ILE A 125 -10.13 -3.67 23.23
N THR A 126 -9.86 -2.90 24.29
CA THR A 126 -10.43 -3.14 25.63
C THR A 126 -11.64 -2.26 25.91
N SER A 127 -11.73 -1.09 25.27
CA SER A 127 -12.87 -0.17 25.31
C SER A 127 -12.79 0.81 24.15
N ASP A 128 -13.78 1.71 24.02
CA ASP A 128 -13.76 2.79 23.03
C ASP A 128 -12.58 3.76 23.18
N THR A 129 -11.87 3.73 24.32
CA THR A 129 -10.77 4.65 24.66
C THR A 129 -9.47 3.94 25.04
N ALA A 130 -9.39 2.62 24.88
CA ALA A 130 -8.17 1.87 25.22
C ALA A 130 -7.96 0.65 24.32
N MET A 131 -6.78 0.60 23.69
CA MET A 131 -6.31 -0.54 22.88
C MET A 131 -4.84 -0.85 23.15
N THR A 132 -4.37 -2.03 22.74
CA THR A 132 -2.96 -2.44 22.78
C THR A 132 -2.42 -2.73 21.38
N LEU A 133 -1.14 -2.45 21.17
CA LEU A 133 -0.40 -2.73 19.94
C LEU A 133 0.43 -4.02 20.07
N GLU A 134 0.64 -4.74 18.98
CA GLU A 134 1.44 -5.98 18.99
C GLU A 134 2.94 -5.77 19.28
N ARG A 135 3.41 -4.54 19.15
CA ARG A 135 4.78 -4.14 19.46
C ARG A 135 4.80 -2.81 20.19
N LEU A 136 5.86 -2.59 20.96
CA LEU A 136 6.09 -1.30 21.60
C LEU A 136 6.18 -0.20 20.55
N TYR A 137 5.51 0.92 20.83
CA TYR A 137 5.55 2.09 19.97
C TYR A 137 6.95 2.71 19.94
N ALA A 138 7.53 2.86 18.75
CA ALA A 138 8.90 3.36 18.57
C ALA A 138 8.95 4.82 18.05
N GLY A 139 7.80 5.41 17.70
CA GLY A 139 7.70 6.80 17.26
C GLY A 139 7.88 7.81 18.41
N THR A 140 7.85 9.11 18.09
CA THR A 140 8.00 10.19 19.08
C THR A 140 6.90 10.13 20.15
N GLY A 141 5.68 9.81 19.73
CA GLY A 141 4.50 9.75 20.57
C GLY A 141 3.86 11.13 20.77
N GLY A 142 2.92 11.20 21.70
CA GLY A 142 2.11 12.37 21.98
C GLY A 142 0.64 12.13 21.67
N THR A 143 -0.14 13.21 21.72
CA THR A 143 -1.59 13.20 21.50
C THR A 143 -1.94 13.89 20.19
N GLY A 144 -2.77 13.28 19.37
CA GLY A 144 -3.18 13.85 18.09
C GLY A 144 -4.25 13.05 17.38
N ALA A 145 -4.51 13.43 16.13
CA ALA A 145 -5.34 12.65 15.23
C ALA A 145 -4.67 11.30 14.93
N GLY A 146 -5.49 10.26 14.82
CA GLY A 146 -5.06 8.95 14.39
C GLY A 146 -5.81 8.54 13.14
N SER A 147 -5.13 7.76 12.32
CA SER A 147 -5.71 7.15 11.13
C SER A 147 -5.46 5.65 11.13
N ALA A 148 -6.28 4.93 10.37
CA ALA A 148 -6.26 3.48 10.33
C ALA A 148 -6.42 2.92 8.92
N ILE A 149 -6.07 1.65 8.78
CA ILE A 149 -6.27 0.85 7.58
C ILE A 149 -6.47 -0.61 7.99
N SER A 150 -7.45 -1.26 7.38
CA SER A 150 -7.76 -2.66 7.67
C SER A 150 -7.10 -3.58 6.65
N PRO A 151 -6.50 -4.73 7.07
CA PRO A 151 -6.07 -5.76 6.13
C PRO A 151 -7.24 -6.41 5.38
N LEU A 152 -8.48 -6.18 5.83
CA LEU A 152 -9.71 -6.67 5.19
C LEU A 152 -10.19 -5.75 4.04
N GLU A 153 -9.49 -4.66 3.76
CA GLU A 153 -9.82 -3.85 2.59
C GLU A 153 -9.65 -4.64 1.30
N THR A 154 -10.55 -4.40 0.35
CA THR A 154 -10.63 -5.16 -0.91
C THR A 154 -10.22 -4.30 -2.12
N GLY A 155 -9.78 -3.07 -1.89
CA GLY A 155 -9.68 -2.05 -2.94
C GLY A 155 -9.10 -0.72 -2.48
N LEU A 156 -8.68 0.05 -3.49
CA LEU A 156 -8.48 1.49 -3.40
C LEU A 156 -9.75 2.19 -2.86
N LYS A 157 -9.56 3.25 -2.08
CA LYS A 157 -10.63 3.96 -1.35
C LYS A 157 -10.94 5.35 -1.93
N GLY A 158 -10.15 5.80 -2.90
CA GLY A 158 -10.27 7.10 -3.53
C GLY A 158 -11.56 7.27 -4.31
N ALA A 159 -11.96 8.53 -4.46
CA ALA A 159 -13.03 8.91 -5.37
C ALA A 159 -12.58 8.75 -6.83
N ASN A 160 -11.31 9.03 -7.10
CA ASN A 160 -10.67 8.75 -8.38
C ASN A 160 -9.76 7.53 -8.22
N THR A 161 -9.97 6.51 -9.06
CA THR A 161 -9.13 5.32 -9.10
C THR A 161 -8.90 4.87 -10.54
N LEU A 162 -7.75 4.26 -10.81
CA LEU A 162 -7.46 3.60 -12.07
C LEU A 162 -6.60 2.35 -11.84
N TYR A 163 -7.04 1.21 -12.37
CA TYR A 163 -6.27 -0.03 -12.42
C TYR A 163 -5.70 -0.22 -13.82
N LYS A 164 -4.37 -0.07 -13.95
CA LYS A 164 -3.67 -0.12 -15.23
C LYS A 164 -3.08 -1.49 -15.49
N ALA A 165 -3.25 -1.97 -16.73
CA ALA A 165 -2.61 -3.21 -17.18
C ALA A 165 -1.10 -3.16 -17.02
N MET A 166 -0.48 -4.33 -16.85
CA MET A 166 0.97 -4.43 -16.78
C MET A 166 1.61 -4.03 -18.11
N GLU A 167 2.78 -3.40 -18.04
CA GLU A 167 3.66 -3.28 -19.21
C GLU A 167 4.03 -4.68 -19.72
N THR A 168 4.12 -4.83 -21.05
CA THR A 168 4.57 -6.07 -21.70
C THR A 168 5.84 -6.62 -21.06
N GLY A 169 5.80 -7.89 -20.67
CA GLY A 169 6.93 -8.56 -20.01
C GLY A 169 6.89 -8.50 -18.48
N TYR A 170 5.96 -7.76 -17.88
CA TYR A 170 5.68 -7.77 -16.44
C TYR A 170 4.41 -8.56 -16.10
N PRO A 171 4.32 -9.17 -14.90
CA PRO A 171 5.33 -9.17 -13.83
C PRO A 171 6.58 -10.01 -14.13
N GLN A 172 7.69 -9.65 -13.47
CA GLN A 172 8.98 -10.34 -13.57
C GLN A 172 9.45 -10.82 -12.20
N ARG A 173 10.13 -11.96 -12.14
CA ARG A 173 10.72 -12.49 -10.90
C ARG A 173 12.24 -12.57 -11.01
N SER A 174 12.93 -12.15 -9.96
CA SER A 174 14.36 -12.38 -9.77
C SER A 174 14.61 -12.73 -8.29
N GLY A 175 15.20 -13.91 -8.04
CA GLY A 175 15.35 -14.43 -6.68
C GLY A 175 14.00 -14.58 -5.95
N THR A 176 13.89 -13.92 -4.79
CA THR A 176 12.67 -13.86 -3.97
C THR A 176 11.86 -12.57 -4.18
N THR A 177 12.20 -11.78 -5.19
CA THR A 177 11.51 -10.54 -5.55
C THR A 177 10.67 -10.72 -6.81
N VAL A 178 9.40 -10.33 -6.73
CA VAL A 178 8.55 -10.07 -7.90
C VAL A 178 8.48 -8.56 -8.14
N THR A 179 8.59 -8.15 -9.40
CA THR A 179 8.44 -6.77 -9.85
C THR A 179 7.24 -6.67 -10.77
N PHE A 180 6.37 -5.71 -10.49
CA PHE A 180 5.25 -5.30 -11.30
C PHE A 180 5.52 -3.91 -11.86
N ARG A 181 5.08 -3.64 -13.09
CA ARG A 181 5.19 -2.31 -13.70
C ARG A 181 4.00 -2.01 -14.59
N SER A 182 3.50 -0.79 -14.49
CA SER A 182 2.48 -0.22 -15.37
C SER A 182 2.90 1.18 -15.80
N VAL A 183 2.54 1.53 -17.05
CA VAL A 183 2.83 2.82 -17.68
C VAL A 183 1.51 3.54 -17.91
N PHE A 184 1.36 4.74 -17.35
CA PHE A 184 0.17 5.58 -17.42
C PHE A 184 0.44 6.73 -18.40
N GLY A 185 -0.27 6.75 -19.52
CA GLY A 185 -0.11 7.74 -20.57
C GLY A 185 -0.71 9.10 -20.22
N ASP A 186 -0.61 10.05 -21.17
CA ASP A 186 -0.96 11.46 -20.98
C ASP A 186 -2.37 11.71 -20.41
N THR A 187 -3.36 10.95 -20.86
CA THR A 187 -4.76 11.11 -20.46
C THR A 187 -5.18 10.24 -19.27
N GLU A 188 -4.28 9.39 -18.78
CA GLU A 188 -4.60 8.37 -17.77
C GLU A 188 -4.23 8.85 -16.37
N ALA A 189 -5.12 8.56 -15.41
CA ALA A 189 -4.94 8.84 -13.99
C ALA A 189 -4.53 10.30 -13.67
N ASN A 190 -5.14 11.28 -14.36
CA ASN A 190 -4.89 12.71 -14.15
C ASN A 190 -5.63 13.23 -12.90
N PHE A 191 -5.15 12.78 -11.74
CA PHE A 191 -5.62 13.14 -10.41
C PHE A 191 -4.46 12.99 -9.40
N GLN A 192 -4.70 13.21 -8.11
CA GLN A 192 -3.68 13.03 -7.08
C GLN A 192 -3.36 11.54 -6.89
N TRP A 193 -2.08 11.17 -6.94
CA TRP A 193 -1.65 9.80 -6.66
C TRP A 193 -1.28 9.69 -5.18
N LEU A 194 -2.22 9.20 -4.37
CA LEU A 194 -2.09 9.09 -2.92
C LEU A 194 -2.13 7.64 -2.42
N GLU A 195 -2.73 6.72 -3.17
CA GLU A 195 -2.79 5.31 -2.81
C GLU A 195 -2.44 4.38 -3.98
N PHE A 196 -1.85 3.25 -3.63
CA PHE A 196 -1.26 2.28 -4.56
C PHE A 196 -1.57 0.85 -4.16
N THR A 197 -1.79 0.00 -5.17
CA THR A 197 -2.01 -1.44 -5.00
C THR A 197 -1.49 -2.24 -6.19
N VAL A 198 -1.19 -3.53 -5.99
CA VAL A 198 -1.27 -4.52 -7.08
C VAL A 198 -2.49 -5.39 -6.90
N ASP A 199 -3.23 -5.55 -7.97
CA ASP A 199 -4.43 -6.36 -8.08
C ASP A 199 -4.22 -7.51 -9.08
N ASN A 200 -5.02 -8.55 -8.94
CA ASN A 200 -5.12 -9.64 -9.90
C ASN A 200 -6.50 -9.68 -10.57
N GLY A 201 -6.80 -8.64 -11.34
CA GLY A 201 -8.10 -8.47 -11.97
C GLY A 201 -8.19 -7.18 -12.80
N ALA A 202 -9.22 -7.09 -13.64
CA ALA A 202 -9.53 -5.89 -14.42
C ALA A 202 -10.38 -4.86 -13.65
N ALA A 203 -10.82 -5.21 -12.45
CA ALA A 203 -11.51 -4.38 -11.46
C ALA A 203 -11.01 -4.83 -10.07
N ALA A 204 -11.21 -4.01 -9.02
CA ALA A 204 -10.81 -4.34 -7.64
C ALA A 204 -11.28 -5.75 -7.27
N GLY A 205 -10.34 -6.71 -7.24
CA GLY A 205 -10.67 -8.12 -7.17
C GLY A 205 -9.89 -8.83 -6.07
N LYS A 206 -8.56 -8.85 -6.17
CA LYS A 206 -7.64 -9.53 -5.26
C LYS A 206 -6.42 -8.65 -5.05
N ASN A 207 -6.66 -7.52 -4.40
CA ASN A 207 -5.58 -6.60 -4.06
C ASN A 207 -4.63 -7.29 -3.08
N TRP A 208 -3.35 -7.36 -3.46
CA TRP A 208 -2.33 -7.95 -2.61
C TRP A 208 -1.89 -6.98 -1.54
N ASN A 209 -1.83 -5.69 -1.84
CA ASN A 209 -1.37 -4.72 -0.88
C ASN A 209 -2.03 -3.37 -1.07
N ARG A 210 -2.06 -2.57 -0.02
CA ARG A 210 -2.34 -1.14 -0.14
C ARG A 210 -1.24 -0.34 0.53
N LYS A 211 -0.90 0.78 -0.11
CA LYS A 211 0.01 1.77 0.45
C LYS A 211 -0.57 3.15 0.19
N VAL A 212 -0.64 3.97 1.24
CA VAL A 212 -1.00 5.38 1.17
C VAL A 212 0.26 6.21 1.36
N GLN A 213 0.59 7.05 0.38
CA GLN A 213 1.68 8.04 0.40
C GLN A 213 1.48 9.00 -0.78
N ASP A 214 1.68 10.29 -0.58
CA ASP A 214 1.54 11.25 -1.68
C ASP A 214 2.71 11.12 -2.68
N ALA A 215 2.40 10.96 -3.97
CA ALA A 215 3.35 11.01 -5.09
C ALA A 215 3.12 12.22 -6.01
N GLY A 216 2.22 13.13 -5.62
CA GLY A 216 1.84 14.34 -6.33
C GLY A 216 0.64 14.14 -7.26
N THR A 217 0.26 15.23 -7.93
CA THR A 217 -0.87 15.26 -8.86
C THR A 217 -0.38 15.12 -10.30
N LYS A 218 -0.92 14.14 -11.01
CA LYS A 218 -0.67 13.99 -12.45
C LYS A 218 -1.66 14.87 -13.22
N SER A 219 -1.16 15.69 -14.12
CA SER A 219 -1.97 16.57 -14.99
C SER A 219 -1.73 16.34 -16.49
N GLY A 220 -0.87 15.38 -16.83
CA GLY A 220 -0.39 15.08 -18.18
C GLY A 220 0.92 14.28 -18.13
N GLY A 221 1.47 13.98 -19.30
CA GLY A 221 2.70 13.24 -19.47
C GLY A 221 2.60 11.75 -19.15
N THR A 222 3.73 11.06 -19.20
CA THR A 222 3.82 9.62 -18.93
C THR A 222 4.33 9.39 -17.50
N TRP A 223 3.59 8.64 -16.68
CA TRP A 223 4.04 8.24 -15.35
C TRP A 223 4.14 6.71 -15.29
N THR A 224 5.07 6.19 -14.50
CA THR A 224 5.20 4.75 -14.25
C THR A 224 5.01 4.46 -12.78
N LEU A 225 4.46 3.29 -12.49
CA LEU A 225 4.45 2.71 -11.15
C LEU A 225 5.17 1.37 -11.21
N ASP A 226 6.23 1.26 -10.41
CA ASP A 226 6.98 0.03 -10.18
C ASP A 226 6.71 -0.44 -8.76
N LEU A 227 6.25 -1.68 -8.60
CA LEU A 227 6.09 -2.33 -7.29
C LEU A 227 7.00 -3.55 -7.22
N GLN A 228 7.86 -3.58 -6.22
CA GLN A 228 8.69 -4.71 -5.87
C GLN A 228 8.23 -5.30 -4.55
N ILE A 229 7.88 -6.58 -4.56
CA ILE A 229 7.58 -7.35 -3.35
C ILE A 229 8.65 -8.41 -3.19
N THR A 230 9.35 -8.39 -2.05
CA THR A 230 10.39 -9.36 -1.69
C THR A 230 9.94 -10.14 -0.47
N LEU A 231 9.95 -11.46 -0.57
CA LEU A 231 9.72 -12.36 0.56
C LEU A 231 11.07 -12.86 1.09
N GLN A 232 11.29 -12.83 2.41
CA GLN A 232 12.55 -13.19 3.08
C GLN A 232 12.34 -14.20 4.19
#